data_AF-A0A6B1IH94-F1
#
_entry.id   AF-A0A6B1IH94-F1
#
_cell.length_a   1.000
_cell.length_b   1.000
_cell.length_c   1.000
_cell.angle_alpha   90.00
_cell.angle_beta   90.00
_cell.angle_gamma   90.00
#
_symmetry.space_group_name_H-M   'P 1'
#
loop_
_entity.id
_entity.type
_entity.pdbx_description
1 polymer ?
#
loop_
_entity_poly.entity_id
_entity_poly.type
_entity_poly.pdbx_seq_one_letter_code
_entity_poly.pdbx_strand_id
1 'polypeptide(L)'
;MSEHTTSATARPSTRKRYKRIAYGLLGAGILALWIGIAVDRFVLGVALYWAGGLGMGLVQRFSPVELYDERDGTISRKASQTTMNVFAYVFVLGTPGGLALQESGLVTLPGEFYGATWTLFGVFVVFGASHLYYKRRT
;
A
#
# COMPACT_ATOMS: atom_id res chain seq x y z
N MET A 1 46.42 -3.08 -23.09
CA MET A 1 45.79 -4.18 -22.33
C MET A 1 44.65 -3.53 -21.57
N SER A 2 43.45 -3.59 -22.14
CA SER A 2 42.34 -2.71 -21.81
C SER A 2 41.76 -3.00 -20.42
N GLU A 3 41.55 -1.92 -19.66
CA GLU A 3 40.96 -1.92 -18.34
C GLU A 3 39.57 -2.56 -18.32
N HIS A 4 39.29 -3.27 -17.24
CA HIS A 4 38.01 -3.85 -16.90
C HIS A 4 36.94 -2.76 -16.70
N THR A 5 36.04 -2.61 -17.66
CA THR A 5 34.73 -1.99 -17.41
C THR A 5 33.63 -2.95 -17.82
N THR A 6 33.37 -3.93 -16.95
CA THR A 6 32.13 -4.70 -16.96
C THR A 6 30.98 -3.74 -16.61
N SER A 7 30.38 -3.12 -17.62
CA SER A 7 29.05 -2.53 -17.50
C SER A 7 28.02 -3.65 -17.55
N ALA A 8 27.63 -4.22 -16.40
CA ALA A 8 26.43 -5.07 -16.28
C ALA A 8 26.16 -5.46 -14.83
N THR A 9 24.93 -5.24 -14.38
CA THR A 9 24.34 -5.68 -13.10
C THR A 9 24.77 -4.88 -11.86
N ALA A 10 23.97 -3.88 -11.49
CA ALA A 10 23.98 -3.37 -10.13
C ALA A 10 23.85 -4.56 -9.14
N ARG A 11 24.84 -4.72 -8.25
CA ARG A 11 24.92 -5.86 -7.34
C ARG A 11 23.57 -6.07 -6.62
N PRO A 12 23.03 -7.30 -6.55
CA PRO A 12 21.78 -7.59 -5.85
C PRO A 12 21.71 -7.05 -4.40
N SER A 13 22.87 -6.86 -3.76
CA SER A 13 23.01 -6.24 -2.44
C SER A 13 22.62 -4.75 -2.43
N THR A 14 22.99 -3.98 -3.45
CA THR A 14 22.66 -2.54 -3.56
C THR A 14 21.17 -2.34 -3.75
N ARG A 15 20.54 -3.13 -4.62
CA ARG A 15 19.08 -3.13 -4.84
C ARG A 15 18.31 -3.42 -3.54
N LYS A 16 18.70 -4.47 -2.82
CA LYS A 16 18.13 -4.82 -1.51
C LYS A 16 18.28 -3.69 -0.50
N ARG A 17 19.43 -3.00 -0.51
CA ARG A 17 19.69 -1.84 0.38
C ARG A 17 18.72 -0.70 0.09
N TYR A 18 18.57 -0.27 -1.17
CA TYR A 18 17.65 0.81 -1.51
C TYR A 18 16.19 0.46 -1.23
N LYS A 19 15.75 -0.78 -1.51
CA LYS A 19 14.42 -1.26 -1.10
C LYS A 19 14.23 -1.15 0.42
N ARG A 20 15.22 -1.63 1.19
CA ARG A 20 15.16 -1.58 2.66
C ARG A 20 15.09 -0.14 3.17
N ILE A 21 15.83 0.79 2.57
CA ILE A 21 15.76 2.21 2.94
C ILE A 21 14.38 2.77 2.61
N ALA A 22 13.88 2.54 1.40
CA ALA A 22 12.58 3.05 0.96
C ALA A 22 11.44 2.56 1.89
N TYR A 23 11.32 1.25 2.09
CA TYR A 23 10.30 0.70 2.99
C TYR A 23 10.58 0.98 4.47
N GLY A 24 11.85 1.16 4.84
CA GLY A 24 12.26 1.57 6.18
C GLY A 24 11.81 2.99 6.52
N LEU A 25 11.89 3.93 5.57
CA LEU A 25 11.37 5.29 5.73
C LEU A 25 9.85 5.30 5.90
N LEU A 26 9.13 4.52 5.09
CA LEU A 26 7.69 4.39 5.26
C LEU A 26 7.34 3.75 6.61
N GLY A 27 8.00 2.67 6.99
CA GLY A 27 7.80 1.99 8.27
C GLY A 27 8.09 2.90 9.47
N ALA A 28 9.18 3.66 9.42
CA ALA A 28 9.51 4.64 10.44
C ALA A 28 8.47 5.77 10.52
N GLY A 29 7.99 6.26 9.38
CA GLY A 29 6.92 7.26 9.33
C GLY A 29 5.61 6.75 9.94
N ILE A 30 5.21 5.51 9.64
CA ILE A 30 4.04 4.87 10.26
C ILE A 30 4.23 4.78 11.78
N LEU A 31 5.39 4.30 12.24
CA LEU A 31 5.67 4.20 13.67
C LEU A 31 5.68 5.57 14.36
N ALA A 32 6.21 6.60 13.71
CA ALA A 32 6.21 7.96 14.22
C ALA A 32 4.79 8.52 14.38
N LEU A 33 3.85 8.17 13.49
CA LEU A 33 2.45 8.54 13.67
C LEU A 33 1.86 7.92 14.93
N TRP A 34 2.06 6.61 15.14
CA TRP A 34 1.57 5.92 16.33
C TRP A 34 2.16 6.49 17.62
N ILE A 35 3.47 6.77 17.64
CA ILE A 35 4.12 7.43 18.77
C ILE A 35 3.52 8.83 18.98
N GLY A 36 3.34 9.60 17.91
CA GLY A 36 2.74 10.94 17.96
C GLY A 36 1.33 10.94 18.54
N ILE A 37 0.51 9.93 18.20
CA ILE A 37 -0.81 9.72 18.83
C ILE A 37 -0.65 9.43 20.32
N ALA A 38 0.25 8.51 20.70
CA ALA A 38 0.42 8.08 22.08
C ALA A 38 0.96 9.18 23.03
N VAL A 39 1.65 10.19 22.50
CA VAL A 39 2.23 11.30 23.28
C VAL A 39 1.50 12.64 23.05
N ASP A 40 0.27 12.61 22.51
CA ASP A 40 -0.55 13.79 22.22
C ASP A 40 0.12 14.83 21.30
N ARG A 41 1.00 14.37 20.41
CA ARG A 41 1.68 15.16 19.37
C ARG A 41 1.22 14.76 17.98
N PHE A 42 -0.10 14.67 17.79
CA PHE A 42 -0.72 14.19 16.56
C PHE A 42 -0.20 14.87 15.28
N VAL A 43 -0.18 16.20 15.25
CA VAL A 43 0.27 16.98 14.07
C VAL A 43 1.71 16.63 13.68
N LEU A 44 2.59 16.47 14.68
CA LEU A 44 3.97 16.07 14.44
C LEU A 44 4.06 14.64 13.92
N GLY A 45 3.27 13.72 14.48
CA GLY A 45 3.17 12.34 14.01
C GLY A 45 2.74 12.26 12.54
N VAL A 46 1.74 13.04 12.13
CA VAL A 46 1.29 13.14 10.73
C VAL A 46 2.39 13.69 9.82
N ALA A 47 3.08 14.75 10.25
CA ALA A 47 4.17 15.34 9.48
C ALA A 47 5.30 14.32 9.23
N LEU A 48 5.68 13.54 10.26
CA LEU A 48 6.70 12.50 10.15
C LEU A 48 6.24 11.32 9.28
N TYR A 49 4.96 10.95 9.35
CA TYR A 49 4.38 9.94 8.46
C TYR A 49 4.47 10.35 6.99
N TRP A 50 4.08 11.59 6.68
CA TRP A 50 4.21 12.12 5.32
C TRP A 50 5.67 12.24 4.88
N ALA A 51 6.57 12.68 5.76
CA ALA A 51 8.01 12.72 5.47
C ALA A 51 8.56 11.33 5.14
N GLY A 52 8.13 10.28 5.86
CA GLY A 52 8.50 8.89 5.57
C GLY A 52 7.98 8.42 4.20
N GLY A 53 6.73 8.71 3.87
CA GLY A 53 6.12 8.39 2.58
C GLY A 53 6.79 9.12 1.40
N LEU A 54 7.02 10.43 1.53
CA LEU A 54 7.75 11.23 0.54
C LEU A 54 9.19 10.73 0.39
N GLY A 55 9.86 10.43 1.50
CA GLY A 55 11.20 9.86 1.52
C GLY A 55 11.28 8.54 0.76
N MET A 56 10.33 7.63 0.99
CA MET A 56 10.20 6.40 0.21
C MET A 56 10.07 6.69 -1.29
N GLY A 57 9.17 7.61 -1.67
CA GLY A 57 8.95 8.00 -3.06
C GLY A 57 10.21 8.58 -3.72
N LEU A 58 10.95 9.44 -3.00
CA LEU A 58 12.21 10.02 -3.47
C LEU A 58 13.27 8.93 -3.68
N VAL A 59 13.42 8.00 -2.73
CA VAL A 59 14.37 6.88 -2.87
C VAL A 59 14.03 6.01 -4.08
N GLN A 60 12.74 5.77 -4.34
CA GLN A 60 12.32 5.00 -5.51
C GLN A 60 12.53 5.75 -6.82
N ARG A 61 12.23 7.05 -6.85
CA ARG A 61 12.32 7.88 -8.06
C ARG A 61 13.75 8.15 -8.49
N PHE A 62 14.65 8.35 -7.53
CA PHE A 62 16.04 8.75 -7.77
C PHE A 62 17.03 7.60 -7.52
N SER A 63 16.56 6.35 -7.42
CA SER A 63 17.46 5.21 -7.30
C SER A 63 18.31 5.07 -8.57
N PRO A 64 19.64 4.94 -8.46
CA PRO A 64 20.51 4.69 -9.61
C PRO A 64 20.40 3.24 -10.13
N VAL A 65 19.57 2.41 -9.50
CA VAL A 65 19.41 0.99 -9.80
C VAL A 65 17.93 0.69 -9.99
N GLU A 66 17.61 -0.17 -10.95
CA GLU A 66 16.27 -0.66 -11.14
C GLU A 66 15.79 -1.48 -9.92
N LEU A 67 14.86 -0.90 -9.17
CA LEU A 67 14.38 -1.49 -7.92
C LEU A 67 13.41 -2.64 -8.14
N TYR A 68 12.70 -2.72 -9.27
CA TYR A 68 11.68 -3.75 -9.52
C TYR A 68 12.02 -4.53 -10.78
N ASP A 69 11.84 -5.84 -10.75
CA ASP A 69 12.16 -6.75 -11.84
C ASP A 69 10.87 -7.50 -12.20
N GLU A 70 10.92 -8.31 -13.26
CA GLU A 70 9.74 -9.05 -13.73
C GLU A 70 9.18 -9.99 -12.65
N ARG A 71 10.05 -10.55 -11.80
CA ARG A 71 9.64 -11.42 -10.70
C ARG A 71 8.91 -10.63 -9.62
N ASP A 72 9.43 -9.49 -9.21
CA ASP A 72 8.79 -8.58 -8.26
C ASP A 72 7.43 -8.11 -8.80
N GLY A 73 7.34 -7.78 -10.09
CA GLY A 73 6.09 -7.40 -10.74
C GLY A 73 5.06 -8.54 -10.73
N THR A 74 5.51 -9.78 -10.99
CA THR A 74 4.65 -10.96 -10.92
C THR A 74 4.16 -11.24 -9.50
N ILE A 75 5.04 -11.13 -8.50
CA ILE A 75 4.67 -11.27 -7.08
C ILE A 75 3.66 -10.18 -6.69
N SER A 76 3.94 -8.92 -7.03
CA SER A 76 3.06 -7.78 -6.72
C SER A 76 1.69 -7.94 -7.34
N ARG A 77 1.60 -8.40 -8.59
CA ARG A 77 0.33 -8.67 -9.28
C ARG A 77 -0.47 -9.77 -8.59
N LYS A 78 0.17 -10.89 -8.25
CA LYS A 78 -0.48 -11.99 -7.52
C LYS A 78 -0.96 -11.54 -6.15
N ALA A 79 -0.11 -10.86 -5.38
CA ALA A 79 -0.47 -10.33 -4.06
C ALA A 79 -1.64 -9.35 -4.15
N SER A 80 -1.60 -8.40 -5.09
CA SER A 80 -2.67 -7.42 -5.30
C SER A 80 -3.99 -8.09 -5.65
N GLN A 81 -3.97 -9.10 -6.53
CA GLN A 81 -5.16 -9.87 -6.89
C GLN A 81 -5.73 -10.63 -5.70
N THR A 82 -4.87 -11.33 -4.94
CA THR A 82 -5.30 -12.06 -3.74
C THR A 82 -5.89 -11.12 -2.70
N THR A 83 -5.22 -9.98 -2.42
CA THR A 83 -5.71 -8.95 -1.50
C THR A 83 -7.07 -8.42 -1.94
N MET A 84 -7.22 -8.05 -3.22
CA MET A 84 -8.49 -7.54 -3.74
C MET A 84 -9.61 -8.58 -3.64
N ASN A 85 -9.34 -9.85 -3.92
CA ASN A 85 -10.31 -10.92 -3.79
C ASN A 85 -10.76 -11.13 -2.34
N VAL A 86 -9.82 -11.13 -1.39
CA VAL A 86 -10.14 -11.26 0.05
C VAL A 86 -11.04 -10.12 0.50
N PHE A 87 -10.66 -8.88 0.19
CA PHE A 87 -11.47 -7.73 0.56
C PHE A 87 -12.80 -7.66 -0.20
N ALA A 88 -12.90 -8.27 -1.39
CA ALA A 88 -14.15 -8.37 -2.12
C ALA A 88 -15.13 -9.28 -1.38
N TYR A 89 -14.67 -10.43 -0.88
CA TYR A 89 -15.50 -11.30 -0.06
C TYR A 89 -15.92 -10.63 1.24
N VAL A 90 -14.99 -9.97 1.94
CA VAL A 90 -15.31 -9.21 3.16
C VAL A 90 -16.34 -8.13 2.86
N PHE A 91 -16.21 -7.40 1.76
CA PHE A 91 -17.13 -6.33 1.40
C PHE A 91 -18.51 -6.85 0.98
N VAL A 92 -18.55 -7.83 0.07
CA VAL A 92 -19.79 -8.39 -0.50
C VAL A 92 -20.58 -9.20 0.52
N LEU A 93 -19.92 -9.90 1.45
CA LEU A 93 -20.61 -10.68 2.48
C LEU A 93 -20.80 -9.88 3.76
N GLY A 94 -19.75 -9.19 4.20
CA GLY A 94 -19.74 -8.48 5.47
C GLY A 94 -20.65 -7.26 5.50
N THR A 95 -20.75 -6.50 4.41
CA THR A 95 -21.62 -5.32 4.36
C THR A 95 -23.10 -5.69 4.46
N PRO A 96 -23.69 -6.47 3.52
CA PRO A 96 -25.10 -6.84 3.63
C PRO A 96 -25.38 -7.74 4.83
N GLY A 97 -24.45 -8.64 5.20
CA GLY A 97 -24.60 -9.48 6.38
C GLY A 97 -24.65 -8.66 7.68
N GLY A 98 -23.75 -7.69 7.83
CA GLY A 98 -23.76 -6.78 8.97
C GLY A 98 -25.05 -5.96 9.05
N LEU A 99 -25.49 -5.40 7.93
CA LEU A 99 -26.74 -4.64 7.87
C LEU A 99 -27.96 -5.50 8.21
N ALA A 100 -28.06 -6.74 7.69
CA ALA A 100 -29.15 -7.65 8.02
C ALA A 100 -29.17 -8.03 9.53
N LEU A 101 -28.00 -8.23 10.14
CA LEU A 101 -27.88 -8.48 11.58
C LEU A 101 -28.30 -7.25 12.41
N GLN A 102 -28.05 -6.05 11.91
CA GLN A 102 -28.52 -4.82 12.56
C GLN A 102 -30.03 -4.65 12.45
N GLU A 103 -30.58 -4.82 11.25
CA GLU A 103 -32.02 -4.68 11.01
C GLU A 103 -32.84 -5.74 11.77
N SER A 104 -32.28 -6.93 12.00
CA SER A 104 -32.89 -7.96 12.85
C SER A 104 -32.76 -7.70 14.36
N GLY A 105 -32.05 -6.65 14.77
CA GLY A 105 -31.83 -6.30 16.17
C GLY A 105 -30.83 -7.20 16.92
N LEU A 106 -30.10 -8.08 16.21
CA LEU A 106 -29.14 -9.00 16.81
C LEU A 106 -27.81 -8.32 17.18
N VAL A 107 -27.43 -7.28 16.45
CA VAL A 107 -26.17 -6.53 16.63
C VAL A 107 -26.43 -5.04 16.46
N THR A 108 -25.72 -4.20 17.22
CA THR A 108 -25.62 -2.76 16.93
C THR A 108 -24.28 -2.50 16.27
N LEU A 109 -24.28 -1.97 15.03
CA LEU A 109 -23.02 -1.72 14.33
C LEU A 109 -22.40 -0.42 14.83
N PRO A 110 -21.08 -0.41 15.11
CA PRO A 110 -20.38 0.80 15.51
C PRO A 110 -20.21 1.77 14.32
N GLY A 111 -19.98 3.06 14.57
CA GLY A 111 -19.83 4.06 13.51
C GLY A 111 -18.69 3.76 12.52
N GLU A 112 -17.65 3.11 13.01
CA GLU A 112 -16.49 2.64 12.27
C GLU A 112 -16.86 1.63 11.17
N PHE A 113 -17.95 0.86 11.33
CA PHE A 113 -18.44 -0.05 10.31
C PHE A 113 -18.75 0.69 9.00
N TYR A 114 -19.45 1.82 9.10
CA TYR A 114 -19.80 2.64 7.95
C TYR A 114 -18.57 3.28 7.30
N GLY A 115 -17.62 3.76 8.12
CA GLY A 115 -16.35 4.30 7.63
C GLY A 115 -15.53 3.25 6.87
N ALA A 116 -15.43 2.03 7.40
CA ALA A 116 -14.77 0.91 6.75
C ALA A 116 -15.48 0.52 5.43
N THR A 117 -16.81 0.49 5.44
CA THR A 117 -17.64 0.19 4.26
C THR A 117 -17.39 1.20 3.15
N TRP A 118 -17.40 2.50 3.45
CA TRP A 118 -17.10 3.56 2.48
C TRP A 118 -15.66 3.49 1.95
N THR A 119 -14.70 3.14 2.81
CA THR A 119 -13.31 2.97 2.41
C THR A 119 -13.15 1.82 1.42
N LEU A 120 -13.73 0.65 1.73
CA LEU A 120 -13.73 -0.51 0.82
C LEU A 120 -14.45 -0.19 -0.48
N PHE A 121 -15.61 0.46 -0.41
CA PHE A 121 -16.33 0.92 -1.60
C PHE A 121 -15.45 1.80 -2.49
N GLY A 122 -14.78 2.80 -1.91
CA GLY A 122 -13.86 3.67 -2.64
C GLY A 122 -12.72 2.91 -3.33
N VAL A 123 -12.11 1.95 -2.63
CA VAL A 123 -11.06 1.08 -3.21
C VAL A 123 -11.59 0.31 -4.42
N PHE A 124 -12.78 -0.31 -4.32
CA PHE A 124 -13.38 -1.07 -5.42
C PHE A 124 -13.82 -0.19 -6.58
N VAL A 125 -14.33 1.01 -6.31
CA VAL A 125 -14.68 2.00 -7.36
C VAL A 125 -13.43 2.42 -8.12
N VAL A 126 -12.35 2.79 -7.42
CA VAL A 126 -11.08 3.18 -8.05
C VAL A 126 -10.49 2.02 -8.84
N PHE A 127 -10.52 0.79 -8.30
CA PHE A 127 -10.08 -0.40 -9.01
C PHE A 127 -10.90 -0.63 -10.28
N GLY A 128 -12.23 -0.60 -10.19
CA GLY A 128 -13.13 -0.79 -11.33
C GLY A 128 -12.97 0.28 -12.42
N ALA A 129 -12.85 1.55 -12.01
CA ALA A 129 -12.59 2.67 -12.92
C ALA A 129 -11.25 2.53 -13.62
N SER A 130 -10.19 2.17 -12.88
CA SER A 130 -8.86 1.94 -13.44
C SER A 130 -8.86 0.76 -14.42
N HIS A 131 -9.50 -0.35 -14.04
CA HIS A 131 -9.63 -1.53 -14.90
C HIS A 131 -10.37 -1.19 -16.20
N LEU A 132 -11.48 -0.44 -16.13
CA LEU A 132 -12.21 0.01 -17.31
C LEU A 132 -11.37 0.94 -18.20
N TYR A 133 -10.64 1.87 -17.59
CA TYR A 133 -9.75 2.78 -18.31
C TYR A 133 -8.68 2.01 -19.09
N TYR A 134 -7.95 1.09 -18.43
CA TYR A 134 -6.90 0.32 -19.08
C TYR A 134 -7.45 -0.67 -20.11
N LYS A 135 -8.61 -1.30 -19.86
CA LYS A 135 -9.29 -2.17 -20.84
C LYS A 135 -9.63 -1.45 -22.16
N ARG A 136 -9.83 -0.12 -22.12
CA ARG A 136 -10.12 0.68 -23.33
C ARG A 136 -8.87 1.21 -24.03
N ARG A 137 -7.73 1.24 -23.33
CA ARG A 137 -6.47 1.84 -23.79
C ARG A 137 -5.45 0.82 -24.26
N THR A 138 -5.56 -0.41 -23.77
CA THR A 138 -4.72 -1.57 -24.10
C THR A 138 -5.52 -2.54 -24.95
#